data_AF-A0A6B3GA48-F1
#
_entry.id   AF-A0A6B3GA48-F1
#
_cell.length_a   1.000
_cell.length_b   1.000
_cell.length_c   1.000
_cell.angle_alpha   90.00
_cell.angle_beta   90.00
_cell.angle_gamma   90.00
#
_symmetry.space_group_name_H-M   'P 1'
#
loop_
_entity.id
_entity.type
_entity.pdbx_description
1 polymer ?
#
loop_
_entity_poly.entity_id
_entity_poly.type
_entity_poly.pdbx_seq_one_letter_code
_entity_poly.pdbx_strand_id
1 'polypeptide(L)'
;VAMAAARGATVIGTSSPAKHAYLRTLGAVPTAYGDGLADRVRELAPGGVDAALDLAASGSLADLVALVGDADRVVTVADAARSAELGVR
;
A
#
# COMPACT_ATOMS: atom_id res chain seq x y z
N VAL A 1 -7.56 -6.36 1.45
CA VAL A 1 -7.42 -6.31 2.92
C VAL A 1 -7.78 -7.64 3.57
N ALA A 2 -9.06 -8.02 3.65
CA ALA A 2 -9.50 -9.21 4.41
C ALA A 2 -8.75 -10.52 4.02
N MET A 3 -8.46 -10.73 2.73
CA MET A 3 -7.72 -11.91 2.27
C MET A 3 -6.29 -12.00 2.83
N ALA A 4 -5.59 -10.87 2.95
CA ALA A 4 -4.23 -10.82 3.50
C ALA A 4 -4.25 -10.92 5.03
N ALA A 5 -5.19 -10.21 5.68
CA ALA A 5 -5.39 -10.31 7.13
C ALA A 5 -5.76 -11.73 7.57
N ALA A 6 -6.65 -12.42 6.83
CA ALA A 6 -7.02 -13.81 7.08
C ALA A 6 -5.85 -14.80 6.91
N ARG A 7 -4.79 -14.40 6.19
CA ARG A 7 -3.54 -15.16 6.05
C ARG A 7 -2.50 -14.81 7.11
N GLY A 8 -2.83 -13.96 8.09
CA GLY A 8 -1.95 -13.56 9.19
C GLY A 8 -1.01 -12.40 8.86
N ALA A 9 -1.18 -11.72 7.73
CA ALA A 9 -0.38 -10.54 7.41
C ALA A 9 -0.85 -9.30 8.21
N THR A 10 0.10 -8.46 8.62
CA THR A 10 -0.20 -7.10 9.06
C THR A 10 -0.48 -6.23 7.83
N VAL A 11 -1.70 -5.74 7.70
CA VAL A 11 -2.11 -4.97 6.51
C VAL A 11 -2.21 -3.49 6.85
N ILE A 12 -1.44 -2.65 6.16
CA ILE A 12 -1.67 -1.19 6.15
C ILE A 12 -2.58 -0.85 4.96
N GLY A 13 -3.69 -0.17 5.22
CA GLY A 13 -4.67 0.19 4.19
C GLY A 13 -4.77 1.71 4.00
N THR A 14 -4.68 2.18 2.77
CA THR A 14 -4.90 3.59 2.42
C THR A 14 -6.36 3.85 2.09
N SER A 15 -6.97 4.88 2.68
CA SER A 15 -8.30 5.37 2.29
C SER A 15 -8.54 6.78 2.84
N SER A 16 -9.65 7.40 2.47
CA SER A 16 -10.06 8.66 3.10
C SER A 16 -10.34 8.44 4.60
N PRO A 17 -10.11 9.44 5.47
CA PRO A 17 -10.30 9.31 6.92
C PRO A 17 -11.68 8.77 7.31
N ALA A 18 -12.73 9.16 6.58
CA ALA A 18 -14.10 8.68 6.79
C ALA A 18 -14.26 7.15 6.64
N LYS A 19 -13.39 6.48 5.87
CA LYS A 19 -13.41 5.03 5.65
C LYS A 19 -12.49 4.25 6.59
N HIS A 20 -11.76 4.91 7.49
CA HIS A 20 -10.80 4.25 8.37
C HIS A 20 -11.47 3.27 9.34
N ALA A 21 -12.68 3.58 9.83
CA ALA A 21 -13.45 2.65 10.66
C ALA A 21 -13.74 1.33 9.91
N TYR A 22 -14.12 1.42 8.64
CA TYR A 22 -14.36 0.26 7.78
C TYR A 22 -13.08 -0.52 7.48
N LEU A 23 -11.94 0.14 7.25
CA LEU A 23 -10.67 -0.57 7.07
C LEU A 23 -10.28 -1.40 8.31
N ARG A 24 -10.52 -0.87 9.51
CA ARG A 24 -10.28 -1.62 10.76
C ARG A 24 -11.17 -2.86 10.85
N THR A 25 -12.43 -2.78 10.43
CA THR A 25 -13.31 -3.97 10.42
C THR A 25 -12.86 -5.05 9.45
N LEU A 26 -12.06 -4.70 8.44
CA LEU A 26 -11.44 -5.66 7.51
C LEU A 26 -10.10 -6.22 8.01
N GLY A 27 -9.58 -5.73 9.14
CA GLY A 27 -8.30 -6.16 9.71
C GLY A 27 -7.08 -5.36 9.26
N ALA A 28 -7.26 -4.14 8.73
CA ALA A 28 -6.15 -3.25 8.39
C ALA A 28 -5.88 -2.17 9.44
N VAL A 29 -4.61 -1.74 9.52
CA VAL A 29 -4.17 -0.48 10.12
C VAL A 29 -4.37 0.63 9.08
N PRO A 30 -5.27 1.60 9.31
CA PRO A 30 -5.60 2.58 8.29
C PRO A 30 -4.63 3.77 8.28
N THR A 31 -4.37 4.31 7.09
CA THR A 31 -3.71 5.61 6.88
C THR A 31 -4.35 6.38 5.73
N ALA A 32 -4.10 7.68 5.65
CA ALA A 32 -4.59 8.54 4.56
C ALA A 32 -3.64 8.47 3.34
N TYR A 33 -4.22 8.43 2.14
CA TYR A 33 -3.48 8.63 0.89
C TYR A 33 -3.00 10.08 0.72
N GLY A 34 -2.24 10.34 -0.34
CA GLY A 34 -1.71 11.66 -0.67
C GLY A 34 -0.35 11.94 -0.04
N ASP A 35 0.09 13.20 -0.10
CA ASP A 35 1.43 13.64 0.29
C ASP A 35 1.84 13.13 1.68
N GLY A 36 3.10 12.72 1.80
CA GLY A 36 3.65 12.14 3.04
C GLY A 36 3.18 10.71 3.32
N LEU A 37 2.58 10.01 2.34
CA LEU A 37 2.16 8.61 2.51
C LEU A 37 3.33 7.72 2.93
N ALA A 38 4.49 7.87 2.30
CA ALA A 38 5.66 7.07 2.60
C ALA A 38 6.09 7.19 4.08
N ASP A 39 6.12 8.41 4.62
CA ASP A 39 6.52 8.63 6.01
C ASP A 39 5.51 8.02 6.98
N ARG A 40 4.21 8.22 6.74
CA ARG A 40 3.16 7.57 7.54
C ARG A 40 3.26 6.05 7.51
N VAL A 41 3.59 5.45 6.36
CA VAL A 41 3.77 3.99 6.27
C VAL A 41 5.00 3.53 7.05
N ARG A 42 6.11 4.26 7.00
CA ARG A 42 7.32 3.93 7.79
C ARG A 42 7.07 3.98 9.29
N GLU A 43 6.29 4.96 9.76
CA GLU A 43 5.89 5.03 11.16
C GLU A 43 5.04 3.83 11.59
N LEU A 44 4.15 3.34 10.72
CA LEU A 44 3.28 2.20 10.98
C LEU A 44 3.99 0.84 10.81
N ALA A 45 5.04 0.79 10.00
CA ALA A 45 5.82 -0.41 9.71
C ALA A 45 7.33 -0.14 9.89
N PRO A 46 7.81 0.04 11.14
CA PRO A 46 9.22 0.33 11.42
C PRO A 46 10.15 -0.83 11.03
N GLY A 47 9.62 -2.05 10.87
CA GLY A 47 10.35 -3.21 10.34
C GLY A 47 10.42 -3.27 8.81
N GLY A 48 9.85 -2.30 8.10
CA GLY A 48 9.75 -2.29 6.64
C GLY A 48 8.44 -2.88 6.11
N VAL A 49 8.27 -2.80 4.79
CA VAL A 49 7.09 -3.30 4.07
C VAL A 49 7.51 -4.48 3.19
N ASP A 50 6.91 -5.65 3.42
CA ASP A 50 7.26 -6.85 2.66
C ASP A 50 6.79 -6.84 1.20
N ALA A 51 5.62 -6.25 0.94
CA ALA A 51 5.01 -6.16 -0.39
C ALA A 51 3.97 -5.02 -0.44
N ALA A 52 3.68 -4.52 -1.63
CA ALA A 52 2.67 -3.47 -1.84
C ALA A 52 1.71 -3.82 -2.99
N LEU A 53 0.45 -3.41 -2.84
CA LEU A 53 -0.58 -3.53 -3.88
C LEU A 53 -1.17 -2.15 -4.17
N ASP A 54 -1.02 -1.68 -5.40
CA ASP A 54 -1.70 -0.48 -5.89
C ASP A 54 -2.99 -0.86 -6.64
N LEU A 55 -4.11 -0.42 -6.06
CA LEU A 55 -5.45 -0.66 -6.58
C LEU A 55 -6.15 0.65 -6.99
N ALA A 56 -5.49 1.80 -6.86
CA ALA A 56 -6.13 3.11 -6.98
C ALA A 56 -5.55 3.96 -8.11
N ALA A 57 -4.34 3.67 -8.60
CA ALA A 57 -3.61 4.52 -9.55
C ALA A 57 -3.53 5.98 -9.09
N SER A 58 -3.40 6.19 -7.77
CA SER A 58 -3.42 7.52 -7.15
C SER A 58 -2.10 8.27 -7.27
N GLY A 59 -1.23 7.86 -8.20
CA GLY A 59 0.13 8.40 -8.36
C GLY A 59 1.15 7.87 -7.34
N SER A 60 0.76 6.97 -6.43
CA SER A 60 1.60 6.50 -5.31
C SER A 60 2.55 5.35 -5.67
N LEU A 61 2.56 4.87 -6.92
CA LEU A 61 3.30 3.66 -7.29
C LEU A 61 4.81 3.77 -7.03
N ALA A 62 5.41 4.92 -7.31
CA ALA A 62 6.83 5.17 -7.04
C ALA A 62 7.13 5.15 -5.53
N ASP A 63 6.26 5.70 -4.70
CA ASP A 63 6.39 5.66 -3.24
C ASP A 63 6.32 4.22 -2.71
N LEU A 64 5.45 3.39 -3.30
CA LEU A 64 5.32 1.98 -2.93
C LEU A 64 6.58 1.19 -3.27
N VAL A 65 7.18 1.41 -4.45
CA VAL A 65 8.47 0.81 -4.82
C VAL A 65 9.56 1.24 -3.85
N ALA A 66 9.62 2.53 -3.49
CA ALA A 66 10.60 3.03 -2.54
C ALA A 66 10.40 2.49 -1.11
N LEU A 67 9.16 2.25 -0.69
CA LEU A 67 8.83 1.68 0.63
C LEU A 67 9.20 0.20 0.73
N VAL A 68 8.99 -0.56 -0.34
CA VAL A 68 9.27 -2.00 -0.39
C VAL A 68 10.74 -2.27 -0.70
N GLY A 69 11.39 -1.38 -1.47
CA GLY A 69 12.78 -1.51 -1.90
C GLY A 69 13.00 -2.53 -3.03
N ASP A 70 11.93 -3.12 -3.55
CA ASP A 70 11.96 -4.14 -4.59
C ASP A 70 10.68 -4.06 -5.44
N ALA A 71 10.83 -3.73 -6.72
CA ALA A 71 9.71 -3.58 -7.65
C ALA A 71 8.99 -4.92 -7.94
N ASP A 72 9.68 -6.06 -7.81
CA ASP A 72 9.07 -7.40 -7.99
C ASP A 72 8.07 -7.75 -6.88
N ARG A 73 8.09 -7.01 -5.77
CA ARG A 73 7.19 -7.15 -4.62
C ARG A 73 6.11 -6.08 -4.59
N VAL A 74 6.03 -5.26 -5.63
CA VAL A 74 4.93 -4.32 -5.87
C VAL A 74 4.07 -4.88 -7.00
N VAL A 75 2.77 -4.82 -6.82
CA VAL A 75 1.79 -5.22 -7.84
C VAL A 75 0.84 -4.04 -8.08
N THR A 76 0.57 -3.69 -9.33
CA THR A 76 -0.49 -2.74 -9.68
C THR A 76 -1.48 -3.34 -10.65
N VAL A 77 -2.77 -3.12 -10.38
CA VAL A 77 -3.85 -3.43 -11.34
C VAL A 77 -4.49 -2.18 -11.91
N ALA A 78 -4.04 -1.01 -11.47
CA ALA A 78 -4.68 0.27 -11.75
C ALA A 78 -3.83 1.16 -12.67
N ASP A 79 -2.50 0.98 -12.72
CA ASP A 79 -1.59 1.87 -13.45
C ASP A 79 -0.62 1.10 -14.36
N ALA A 80 -1.16 0.53 -15.46
CA ALA A 80 -0.38 -0.27 -16.41
C ALA A 80 0.75 0.53 -17.11
N ALA A 81 0.52 1.83 -17.34
CA ALA A 81 1.51 2.69 -17.99
C ALA A 81 2.73 2.89 -17.09
N ARG A 82 2.51 3.27 -15.82
CA ARG A 82 3.60 3.47 -14.87
C ARG A 82 4.23 2.17 -14.39
N SER A 83 3.49 1.05 -14.45
CA SER A 83 4.03 -0.27 -14.14
C SER A 83 5.24 -0.61 -15.02
N ALA A 84 5.13 -0.37 -16.33
CA ALA A 84 6.20 -0.66 -17.29
C ALA A 84 7.45 0.21 -17.07
N GLU A 85 7.26 1.46 -16.66
CA GLU A 85 8.36 2.39 -16.38
C GLU A 85 9.14 2.02 -15.11
N LEU A 86 8.43 1.52 -14.09
CA LEU A 86 8.99 1.23 -12.77
C LEU A 86 9.39 -0.25 -12.57
N GLY A 87 9.16 -1.12 -13.56
CA GLY A 87 9.44 -2.55 -13.45
C GLY A 87 8.53 -3.29 -12.46
N VAL A 88 7.33 -2.76 -12.24
CA VAL A 88 6.30 -3.34 -11.35
C VAL A 88 5.48 -4.39 -12.11
N ARG A 89 4.97 -5.39 -11.39
CA ARG A 89 4.16 -6.49 -11.94
C ARG A 89 2.66 -6.18 -12.01
#